data_AF-A0A661JQG8-F1
#
_entry.id   AF-A0A661JQG8-F1
#
_cell.length_a   1.000
_cell.length_b   1.000
_cell.length_c   1.000
_cell.angle_alpha   90.00
_cell.angle_beta   90.00
_cell.angle_gamma   90.00
#
_symmetry.space_group_name_H-M   'P 1'
#
loop_
_entity.id
_entity.type
_entity.pdbx_description
1 polymer ?
#
loop_
_entity_poly.entity_id
_entity_poly.type
_entity_poly.pdbx_seq_one_letter_code
_entity_poly.pdbx_strand_id
1 'polypeptide(L)'
;MIEKGINSPLTSSLGRFFDGIAAILGVRKRVSFEGQAAMELEAIAAGSEGMVFDHRIVERNGSMILDLLPAVRALVEGIEENRPREFLARSFHETLISAFTDVALTLSRSSGLRRVVLSGGCFQNRILVEGLADRLTKKGMDVFFHHLIPTNDGGISLGQAVCAGYRIKNNI
;
A
#
# COMPACT_ATOMS: atom_id res chain seq x y z
N MET A 1 -2.70 3.51 27.27
CA MET A 1 -2.75 2.09 26.85
C MET A 1 -1.59 1.76 25.92
N ILE A 2 -1.42 2.48 24.80
CA ILE A 2 -0.33 2.26 23.83
C ILE A 2 1.06 2.32 24.49
N GLU A 3 1.40 3.40 25.21
CA GLU A 3 2.69 3.52 25.92
C GLU A 3 2.95 2.40 26.94
N LYS A 4 1.87 1.80 27.47
CA LYS A 4 1.94 0.72 28.48
C LYS A 4 1.86 -0.68 27.86
N GLY A 5 1.76 -0.80 26.54
CA GLY A 5 1.64 -2.09 25.85
C GLY A 5 0.33 -2.86 26.10
N ILE A 6 -0.70 -2.22 26.65
CA ILE A 6 -1.95 -2.90 27.03
C ILE A 6 -2.90 -2.91 25.83
N ASN A 7 -3.23 -4.10 25.32
CA ASN A 7 -4.11 -4.32 24.16
C ASN A 7 -3.71 -3.47 22.94
N SER A 8 -2.39 -3.33 22.70
CA SER A 8 -1.83 -2.52 21.62
C SER A 8 -0.87 -3.34 20.75
N PRO A 9 -1.37 -4.34 20.00
CA PRO A 9 -0.54 -5.12 19.10
C PRO A 9 0.07 -4.23 18.00
N LEU A 10 1.31 -4.52 17.61
CA LEU A 10 1.94 -3.87 16.48
C LEU A 10 1.32 -4.37 15.17
N THR A 11 1.28 -3.50 14.16
CA THR A 11 0.80 -3.85 12.82
C THR A 11 1.61 -3.13 11.74
N SER A 12 1.84 -3.83 10.63
CA SER A 12 2.35 -3.28 9.36
C SER A 12 1.27 -3.33 8.27
N SER A 13 -0.01 -3.45 8.67
CA SER A 13 -1.13 -3.55 7.74
C SER A 13 -1.31 -2.25 6.95
N LEU A 14 -1.20 -2.35 5.62
CA LEU A 14 -1.52 -1.25 4.72
C LEU A 14 -2.98 -0.82 4.88
N GLY A 15 -3.91 -1.76 5.06
CA GLY A 15 -5.33 -1.44 5.29
C GLY A 15 -5.55 -0.58 6.55
N ARG A 16 -4.89 -0.91 7.66
CA ARG A 16 -4.94 -0.08 8.88
C ARG A 16 -4.28 1.28 8.68
N PHE A 17 -3.26 1.36 7.82
CA PHE A 17 -2.64 2.63 7.46
C PHE A 17 -3.59 3.51 6.65
N PHE A 18 -4.30 2.96 5.66
CA PHE A 18 -5.38 3.65 4.94
C PHE A 18 -6.47 4.15 5.90
N ASP A 19 -6.92 3.32 6.84
CA ASP A 19 -7.92 3.72 7.85
C ASP A 19 -7.42 4.91 8.70
N GLY A 20 -6.15 4.88 9.10
CA GLY A 20 -5.51 5.97 9.84
C GLY A 20 -5.45 7.29 9.05
N ILE A 21 -5.06 7.23 7.77
CA ILE A 21 -5.03 8.41 6.91
C ILE A 21 -6.43 8.95 6.64
N ALA A 22 -7.42 8.09 6.38
CA ALA A 22 -8.80 8.50 6.21
C ALA A 22 -9.35 9.20 7.47
N ALA A 23 -8.95 8.76 8.66
CA ALA A 23 -9.31 9.43 9.92
C ALA A 23 -8.62 10.78 10.08
N ILE A 24 -7.31 10.87 9.77
CA ILE A 24 -6.52 12.12 9.84
C ILE A 24 -7.10 13.18 8.89
N LEU A 25 -7.41 12.79 7.65
CA LEU A 25 -8.00 13.69 6.64
C LEU A 25 -9.49 13.99 6.88
N GLY A 26 -10.07 13.44 7.95
CA GLY A 26 -11.47 13.69 8.31
C GLY A 26 -12.50 13.08 7.35
N VAL A 27 -12.10 12.07 6.58
CA VAL A 27 -12.98 11.32 5.67
C VAL A 27 -13.93 10.43 6.46
N ARG A 28 -13.37 9.60 7.35
CA ARG A 28 -14.14 8.63 8.12
C ARG A 28 -13.53 8.38 9.49
N LYS A 29 -14.34 8.49 10.54
CA LYS A 29 -13.92 8.23 11.95
C LYS A 29 -14.47 6.92 12.52
N ARG A 30 -15.54 6.39 11.94
CA ARG A 30 -16.18 5.11 12.35
C ARG A 30 -16.60 4.36 11.11
N VAL A 31 -16.21 3.09 10.99
CA VAL A 31 -16.56 2.24 9.85
C VAL A 31 -17.72 1.32 10.20
N SER A 32 -18.54 0.98 9.20
CA SER A 32 -19.66 0.04 9.29
C SER A 32 -19.32 -1.33 8.73
N PHE A 33 -18.28 -1.42 7.89
CA PHE A 33 -17.76 -2.64 7.31
C PHE A 33 -16.26 -2.51 7.02
N GLU A 34 -15.58 -3.63 6.79
CA GLU A 34 -14.15 -3.66 6.52
C GLU A 34 -13.81 -2.99 5.18
N GLY A 35 -12.78 -2.15 5.18
CA GLY A 35 -12.31 -1.44 3.99
C GLY A 35 -13.09 -0.17 3.65
N GLN A 36 -14.17 0.16 4.37
CA GLN A 36 -14.99 1.35 4.08
C GLN A 36 -14.17 2.65 4.00
N ALA A 37 -13.34 2.92 5.00
CA ALA A 37 -12.58 4.16 5.05
C ALA A 37 -11.55 4.25 3.91
N ALA A 38 -10.93 3.12 3.55
CA ALA A 38 -10.02 3.04 2.41
C ALA A 38 -10.75 3.28 1.08
N MET A 39 -11.95 2.72 0.89
CA MET A 39 -12.78 2.94 -0.31
C MET A 39 -13.22 4.40 -0.43
N GLU A 40 -13.66 5.02 0.66
CA GLU A 40 -14.07 6.43 0.67
C GLU A 40 -12.86 7.35 0.40
N LEU A 41 -11.68 7.01 0.94
CA LEU A 41 -10.44 7.73 0.68
C LEU A 41 -10.00 7.65 -0.79
N GLU A 42 -10.13 6.47 -1.41
CA GLU A 42 -9.90 6.29 -2.84
C GLU A 42 -10.88 7.13 -3.68
N ALA A 43 -12.17 7.12 -3.31
CA ALA A 43 -13.21 7.82 -4.04
C ALA A 43 -12.97 9.33 -4.08
N ILE A 44 -12.55 9.95 -2.97
CA ILE A 44 -12.25 11.39 -2.96
C ILE A 44 -10.92 11.73 -3.65
N ALA A 45 -9.98 10.79 -3.73
CA ALA A 45 -8.73 10.98 -4.45
C ALA A 45 -8.90 10.85 -5.98
N ALA A 46 -9.98 10.23 -6.43
CA ALA A 46 -10.24 9.98 -7.84
C ALA A 46 -10.45 11.29 -8.62
N GLY A 47 -9.71 11.45 -9.73
CA GLY A 47 -9.82 12.61 -10.61
C GLY A 47 -9.15 13.90 -10.07
N SER A 48 -8.51 13.84 -8.91
CA SER A 48 -7.74 14.96 -8.36
C SER A 48 -6.25 14.83 -8.69
N GLU A 49 -5.58 15.97 -8.75
CA GLU A 49 -4.12 16.03 -8.79
C GLU A 49 -3.56 15.86 -7.38
N GLY A 50 -2.30 15.42 -7.31
CA GLY A 50 -1.58 15.26 -6.06
C GLY A 50 -0.09 15.29 -6.30
N MET A 51 0.68 15.30 -5.22
CA MET A 51 2.14 15.27 -5.27
C MET A 51 2.69 14.11 -4.46
N VAL A 52 3.94 13.74 -4.75
CA VAL A 52 4.67 12.77 -3.95
C VAL A 52 5.26 13.50 -2.75
N PHE A 53 4.99 13.02 -1.55
CA PHE A 53 5.67 13.44 -0.34
C PHE A 53 6.89 12.55 -0.06
N ASP A 54 7.78 13.06 0.78
CA ASP A 54 8.98 12.34 1.17
C ASP A 54 8.65 11.03 1.90
N HIS A 55 9.43 10.01 1.61
CA HIS A 55 9.43 8.74 2.32
C HIS A 55 10.87 8.25 2.44
N ARG A 56 11.12 7.31 3.35
CA ARG A 56 12.46 6.76 3.56
C ARG A 56 12.42 5.25 3.52
N ILE A 57 13.49 4.64 3.02
CA ILE A 57 13.72 3.21 3.11
C ILE A 57 14.91 3.02 4.04
N VAL A 58 14.70 2.33 5.15
CA VAL A 58 15.75 2.09 6.16
C VAL A 58 15.92 0.60 6.39
N GLU A 59 17.14 0.16 6.65
CA GLU A 59 17.41 -1.22 7.04
C GLU A 59 17.32 -1.37 8.56
N ARG A 60 16.58 -2.38 9.02
CA ARG A 60 16.46 -2.69 10.45
C ARG A 60 16.35 -4.20 10.64
N ASN A 61 17.25 -4.77 11.44
CA ASN A 61 17.29 -6.20 11.75
C ASN A 61 17.27 -7.10 10.49
N GLY A 62 18.03 -6.74 9.46
CA GLY A 62 18.08 -7.46 8.17
C GLY A 62 16.80 -7.37 7.34
N SER A 63 15.87 -6.49 7.70
CA SER A 63 14.66 -6.21 6.94
C SER A 63 14.66 -4.78 6.42
N MET A 64 14.16 -4.59 5.20
CA MET A 64 13.89 -3.28 4.64
C MET A 64 12.58 -2.75 5.22
N ILE A 65 12.63 -1.57 5.84
CA ILE A 65 11.49 -0.88 6.43
C ILE A 65 11.21 0.38 5.62
N LEU A 66 10.00 0.44 5.06
CA LEU A 66 9.48 1.65 4.45
C LEU A 66 8.90 2.56 5.54
N ASP A 67 9.55 3.70 5.77
CA ASP A 67 9.13 4.73 6.70
C ASP A 67 8.35 5.83 5.98
N LEU A 68 7.05 5.86 6.24
CA LEU A 68 6.09 6.83 5.70
C LEU A 68 5.77 7.96 6.68
N LEU A 69 6.44 8.03 7.84
CA LEU A 69 6.22 9.11 8.80
C LEU A 69 6.43 10.51 8.21
N PRO A 70 7.42 10.78 7.34
CA PRO A 70 7.55 12.09 6.69
C PRO A 70 6.32 12.44 5.84
N ALA A 71 5.77 11.47 5.10
CA ALA A 71 4.54 11.64 4.34
C ALA A 71 3.33 11.95 5.23
N VAL A 72 3.21 11.28 6.39
CA VAL A 72 2.13 11.57 7.36
C VAL A 72 2.25 13.00 7.89
N ARG A 73 3.47 13.49 8.17
CA ARG A 73 3.68 14.88 8.61
C ARG A 73 3.26 15.88 7.53
N ALA A 74 3.68 15.65 6.28
CA ALA A 74 3.31 16.50 5.16
C ALA A 74 1.78 16.55 4.93
N LEU A 75 1.07 15.43 5.16
CA LEU A 75 -0.39 15.40 5.11
C LEU A 75 -1.02 16.27 6.21
N VAL A 76 -0.48 16.24 7.43
CA VAL A 76 -0.95 17.07 8.55
C VAL A 76 -0.67 18.56 8.32
N GLU A 77 0.54 18.89 7.87
CA GLU A 77 0.91 20.25 7.48
C GLU A 77 -0.02 20.77 6.37
N GLY A 78 -0.33 19.93 5.38
CA GLY A 78 -1.29 20.26 4.34
C GLY A 78 -2.71 20.54 4.86
N ILE A 79 -3.14 19.88 5.95
CA ILE A 79 -4.42 20.21 6.63
C ILE A 79 -4.33 21.59 7.28
N GLU A 80 -3.23 21.89 7.98
CA GLU A 80 -3.01 23.19 8.64
C GLU A 80 -2.96 24.35 7.62
N GLU A 81 -2.42 24.09 6.43
CA GLU A 81 -2.40 25.00 5.28
C GLU A 81 -3.77 25.10 4.54
N ASN A 82 -4.80 24.39 5.00
CA ASN A 82 -6.13 24.32 4.37
C ASN A 82 -6.10 23.80 2.91
N ARG A 83 -5.21 22.86 2.60
CA ARG A 83 -5.22 22.21 1.28
C ARG A 83 -6.48 21.35 1.12
N PRO A 84 -7.02 21.23 -0.12
CA PRO A 84 -8.16 20.36 -0.40
C PRO A 84 -7.90 18.91 0.03
N ARG A 85 -8.91 18.26 0.60
CA ARG A 85 -8.76 16.88 1.11
C ARG A 85 -8.52 15.89 -0.01
N GLU A 86 -9.10 16.15 -1.17
CA GLU A 86 -8.97 15.39 -2.40
C GLU A 86 -7.50 15.42 -2.89
N PHE A 87 -6.86 16.60 -2.82
CA PHE A 87 -5.43 16.76 -3.13
C PHE A 87 -4.56 15.97 -2.14
N LEU A 88 -4.86 16.04 -0.84
CA LEU A 88 -4.09 15.31 0.18
C LEU A 88 -4.30 13.79 0.06
N ALA A 89 -5.52 13.35 -0.19
CA ALA A 89 -5.85 11.95 -0.44
C ALA A 89 -5.14 11.44 -1.69
N ARG A 90 -5.12 12.22 -2.78
CA ARG A 90 -4.35 11.86 -3.98
C ARG A 90 -2.86 11.80 -3.70
N SER A 91 -2.33 12.80 -2.99
CA SER A 91 -0.91 12.86 -2.63
C SER A 91 -0.46 11.67 -1.78
N PHE A 92 -1.32 11.19 -0.86
CA PHE A 92 -1.10 9.95 -0.13
C PHE A 92 -0.95 8.73 -1.07
N HIS A 93 -1.86 8.58 -2.04
CA HIS A 93 -1.77 7.48 -3.01
C HIS A 93 -0.53 7.59 -3.90
N GLU A 94 -0.22 8.78 -4.41
CA GLU A 94 1.00 9.04 -5.21
C GLU A 94 2.28 8.72 -4.42
N THR A 95 2.28 9.04 -3.13
CA THR A 95 3.40 8.74 -2.24
C THR A 95 3.56 7.24 -2.06
N LEU A 96 2.48 6.47 -1.85
CA LEU A 96 2.54 5.02 -1.78
C LEU A 96 3.02 4.39 -3.10
N ILE A 97 2.54 4.89 -4.24
CA ILE A 97 2.98 4.43 -5.57
C ILE A 97 4.47 4.66 -5.75
N SER A 98 4.97 5.85 -5.37
CA SER A 98 6.40 6.16 -5.42
C SER A 98 7.20 5.25 -4.50
N ALA A 99 6.77 5.14 -3.24
CA ALA A 99 7.47 4.38 -2.23
C ALA A 99 7.58 2.89 -2.56
N PHE A 100 6.48 2.27 -3.02
CA PHE A 100 6.50 0.87 -3.44
C PHE A 100 7.32 0.65 -4.71
N THR A 101 7.35 1.63 -5.62
CA THR A 101 8.26 1.60 -6.76
C THR A 101 9.72 1.59 -6.30
N ASP A 102 10.10 2.46 -5.38
CA ASP A 102 11.48 2.59 -4.90
C ASP A 102 11.91 1.33 -4.13
N VAL A 103 11.01 0.73 -3.34
CA VAL A 103 11.23 -0.58 -2.69
C VAL A 103 11.46 -1.67 -3.74
N ALA A 104 10.57 -1.80 -4.74
CA ALA A 104 10.68 -2.83 -5.76
C ALA A 104 11.97 -2.70 -6.58
N LEU A 105 12.37 -1.47 -6.93
CA LEU A 105 13.61 -1.22 -7.66
C LEU A 105 14.85 -1.51 -6.81
N THR A 106 14.82 -1.17 -5.52
CA THR A 106 15.91 -1.50 -4.60
C THR A 106 16.10 -3.01 -4.48
N LEU A 107 15.01 -3.75 -4.28
CA LEU A 107 15.03 -5.22 -4.23
C LEU A 107 15.45 -5.85 -5.56
N SER A 108 15.01 -5.26 -6.69
CA SER A 108 15.42 -5.71 -8.02
C SER A 108 16.93 -5.59 -8.24
N ARG A 109 17.53 -4.47 -7.81
CA ARG A 109 18.98 -4.25 -7.92
C ARG A 109 19.79 -5.23 -7.10
N SER A 110 19.33 -5.60 -5.90
CA SER A 110 20.07 -6.53 -5.02
C SER A 110 19.87 -7.99 -5.37
N SER A 111 18.72 -8.37 -5.94
CA SER A 111 18.36 -9.78 -6.23
C SER A 111 18.45 -10.17 -7.70
N GLY A 112 18.47 -9.20 -8.62
CA GLY A 112 18.32 -9.42 -10.07
C GLY A 112 16.89 -9.76 -10.52
N LEU A 113 15.93 -9.82 -9.60
CA LEU A 113 14.53 -10.14 -9.92
C LEU A 113 13.87 -8.96 -10.65
N ARG A 114 13.15 -9.27 -11.74
CA ARG A 114 12.43 -8.27 -12.57
C ARG A 114 10.92 -8.39 -12.52
N ARG A 115 10.40 -9.51 -12.02
CA ARG A 115 8.97 -9.79 -11.92
C ARG A 115 8.41 -9.26 -10.61
N VAL A 116 7.38 -8.43 -10.68
CA VAL A 116 6.64 -7.92 -9.53
C VAL A 116 5.20 -8.43 -9.60
N VAL A 117 4.70 -8.97 -8.50
CA VAL A 117 3.31 -9.44 -8.39
C VAL A 117 2.58 -8.58 -7.35
N LEU A 118 1.46 -7.98 -7.74
CA LEU A 118 0.59 -7.17 -6.88
C LEU A 118 -0.61 -8.02 -6.43
N SER A 119 -0.71 -8.28 -5.13
CA SER A 119 -1.73 -9.14 -4.53
C SER A 119 -2.09 -8.69 -3.12
N GLY A 120 -3.29 -9.02 -2.65
CA GLY A 120 -3.83 -8.61 -1.36
C GLY A 120 -4.91 -7.54 -1.50
N GLY A 121 -5.83 -7.47 -0.55
CA GLY A 121 -7.05 -6.65 -0.64
C GLY A 121 -6.81 -5.14 -0.85
N CYS A 122 -5.66 -4.60 -0.44
CA CYS A 122 -5.32 -3.19 -0.71
C CYS A 122 -5.13 -2.90 -2.21
N PHE A 123 -4.82 -3.91 -3.02
CA PHE A 123 -4.78 -3.79 -4.48
C PHE A 123 -6.17 -3.96 -5.12
N GLN A 124 -7.26 -3.91 -4.36
CA GLN A 124 -8.57 -3.56 -4.92
C GLN A 124 -8.65 -2.05 -5.23
N ASN A 125 -7.77 -1.25 -4.62
CA ASN A 125 -7.64 0.17 -4.88
C ASN A 125 -7.09 0.40 -6.29
N ARG A 126 -7.90 0.99 -7.16
CA ARG A 126 -7.63 1.17 -8.57
C ARG A 126 -6.51 2.18 -8.81
N ILE A 127 -6.49 3.27 -8.03
CA ILE A 127 -5.41 4.27 -8.08
C ILE A 127 -4.06 3.60 -7.82
N LEU A 128 -3.99 2.75 -6.80
CA LEU A 128 -2.77 2.08 -6.39
C LEU A 128 -2.31 1.06 -7.44
N VAL A 129 -3.20 0.19 -7.93
CA VAL A 129 -2.83 -0.83 -8.93
C VAL A 129 -2.44 -0.21 -10.25
N GLU A 130 -3.26 0.68 -10.82
CA GLU A 130 -2.98 1.31 -12.11
C GLU A 130 -1.70 2.13 -12.04
N GLY A 131 -1.54 2.95 -10.99
CA GLY A 131 -0.38 3.81 -10.81
C GLY A 131 0.92 3.04 -10.58
N LEU A 132 0.88 1.97 -9.77
CA LEU A 132 2.06 1.15 -9.51
C LEU A 132 2.43 0.31 -10.75
N ALA A 133 1.44 -0.27 -11.44
CA ALA A 133 1.69 -1.03 -12.66
C ALA A 133 2.30 -0.16 -13.76
N ASP A 134 1.75 1.02 -14.01
CA ASP A 134 2.30 1.98 -14.99
C ASP A 134 3.73 2.40 -14.62
N ARG A 135 3.94 2.83 -13.36
CA ARG A 135 5.25 3.33 -12.92
C ARG A 135 6.33 2.25 -12.96
N LEU A 136 6.04 1.03 -12.49
CA LEU A 136 6.98 -0.09 -12.54
C LEU A 136 7.28 -0.55 -13.96
N THR A 137 6.26 -0.62 -14.83
CA THR A 137 6.44 -1.00 -16.24
C THR A 137 7.33 0.00 -16.97
N LYS A 138 7.13 1.31 -16.74
CA LYS A 138 8.00 2.37 -17.27
C LYS A 138 9.44 2.29 -16.76
N LYS A 139 9.68 1.62 -15.63
CA LYS A 139 11.01 1.33 -15.08
C LYS A 139 11.57 -0.03 -15.55
N GLY A 140 10.89 -0.71 -16.46
CA GLY A 140 11.32 -1.96 -17.07
C GLY A 140 11.02 -3.22 -16.24
N MET A 141 10.16 -3.13 -15.23
CA MET A 141 9.73 -4.30 -14.46
C MET A 141 8.58 -5.03 -15.16
N ASP A 142 8.51 -6.35 -15.02
CA ASP A 142 7.39 -7.15 -15.49
C ASP A 142 6.34 -7.23 -14.38
N VAL A 143 5.21 -6.52 -14.53
CA VAL A 143 4.19 -6.41 -13.49
C VAL A 143 3.02 -7.34 -13.75
N PHE A 144 2.61 -8.08 -12.72
CA PHE A 144 1.48 -9.00 -12.73
C PHE A 144 0.53 -8.64 -11.60
N PHE A 145 -0.77 -8.67 -11.87
CA PHE A 145 -1.83 -8.49 -10.87
C PHE A 145 -3.01 -9.40 -11.20
N HIS A 146 -3.91 -9.57 -10.24
CA HIS A 146 -5.05 -10.48 -10.39
C HIS A 146 -6.06 -10.00 -11.43
N HIS A 147 -6.58 -10.94 -12.23
CA HIS A 147 -7.64 -10.68 -13.22
C HIS A 147 -8.74 -11.75 -13.18
N LEU A 148 -8.36 -13.03 -13.08
CA LEU A 148 -9.30 -14.17 -13.10
C LEU A 148 -9.82 -14.56 -11.72
N ILE A 149 -9.11 -14.17 -10.66
CA ILE A 149 -9.49 -14.43 -9.27
C ILE A 149 -9.42 -13.12 -8.47
N PRO A 150 -10.13 -13.01 -7.34
CA PRO A 150 -10.03 -11.84 -6.49
C PRO A 150 -8.61 -11.68 -5.92
N THR A 151 -8.14 -10.43 -5.82
CA THR A 151 -6.87 -10.11 -5.13
C THR A 151 -6.98 -10.19 -3.59
N ASN A 152 -8.21 -10.21 -3.07
CA ASN A 152 -8.49 -10.32 -1.64
C ASN A 152 -8.58 -11.77 -1.18
N ASP A 153 -9.02 -11.97 0.06
CA ASP A 153 -9.03 -13.27 0.73
C ASP A 153 -9.84 -14.35 0.00
N GLY A 154 -10.78 -13.95 -0.88
CA GLY A 154 -11.49 -14.87 -1.77
C GLY A 154 -10.58 -15.62 -2.75
N GLY A 155 -9.38 -15.11 -3.05
CA GLY A 155 -8.40 -15.74 -3.93
C GLY A 155 -7.33 -16.59 -3.23
N ILE A 156 -7.29 -16.59 -1.89
CA ILE A 156 -6.19 -17.21 -1.11
C ILE A 156 -6.09 -18.72 -1.36
N SER A 157 -7.22 -19.41 -1.48
CA SER A 157 -7.27 -20.88 -1.63
C SER A 157 -6.52 -21.38 -2.86
N LEU A 158 -6.54 -20.64 -3.97
CA LEU A 158 -5.78 -20.98 -5.17
C LEU A 158 -4.27 -20.91 -4.92
N GLY A 159 -3.81 -19.83 -4.28
CA GLY A 159 -2.40 -19.67 -3.91
C GLY A 159 -1.92 -20.80 -3.01
N GLN A 160 -2.73 -21.16 -2.01
CA GLN A 160 -2.45 -22.30 -1.12
C GLN A 160 -2.32 -23.62 -1.88
N ALA A 161 -3.25 -23.92 -2.79
CA ALA A 161 -3.25 -25.15 -3.58
C ALA A 161 -2.02 -25.24 -4.50
N VAL A 162 -1.66 -24.16 -5.20
CA VAL A 162 -0.49 -24.12 -6.08
C VAL A 162 0.82 -24.24 -5.30
N CYS A 163 0.94 -23.54 -4.16
CA CYS A 163 2.11 -23.66 -3.29
C CYS A 163 2.28 -25.09 -2.76
N ALA A 164 1.19 -25.71 -2.27
CA ALA A 164 1.22 -27.09 -1.80
C ALA A 164 1.58 -28.08 -2.92
N GLY A 165 0.97 -27.92 -4.11
CA GLY A 165 1.28 -28.75 -5.28
C GLY A 165 2.74 -28.61 -5.73
N TYR A 166 3.29 -27.40 -5.72
CA TYR A 166 4.71 -27.15 -6.02
C TYR A 166 5.63 -27.84 -5.02
N ARG A 167 5.31 -27.74 -3.73
CA ARG A 167 6.05 -28.40 -2.65
C ARG A 167 6.09 -29.92 -2.78
N ILE A 168 4.93 -30.54 -3.01
CA ILE A 168 4.80 -31.98 -3.24
C ILE A 168 5.62 -32.40 -4.48
N LYS A 169 5.53 -31.65 -5.58
CA LYS A 169 6.27 -31.97 -6.81
C LYS A 169 7.80 -31.89 -6.65
N ASN A 170 8.29 -31.01 -5.77
CA ASN A 170 9.72 -30.75 -5.59
C ASN A 170 10.31 -31.39 -4.31
N ASN A 171 9.53 -32.16 -3.53
CA ASN A 171 9.94 -32.73 -2.24
C ASN A 171 10.49 -31.69 -1.23
N ILE A 172 9.81 -30.55 -1.07
CA ILE A 172 10.15 -29.49 -0.08
C ILE A 172 8.94 -29.15 0.81
#